data_AF-A0A430KZ99-F1
#
_entry.id   AF-A0A430KZ99-F1
#
_cell.length_a   1.000
_cell.length_b   1.000
_cell.length_c   1.000
_cell.angle_alpha   90.00
_cell.angle_beta   90.00
_cell.angle_gamma   90.00
#
_symmetry.space_group_name_H-M   'P 1'
#
loop_
_entity.id
_entity.type
_entity.pdbx_description
1 polymer ?
#
loop_
_entity_poly.entity_id
_entity_poly.type
_entity_poly.pdbx_seq_one_letter_code
_entity_poly.pdbx_strand_id
1 'polypeptide(L)'
;MAGVLFPSISTPQSKPLLSAANIICRSHDMLAQLQPSAPDEPTNLFSILRLDPSIPPFDPADDCAYPYSPNYKAAKQAVRDARATMSDSHDGDMREWRDVFSMAAFTLLNDTSRIVYMKDVLPNLNRAKGKGGMDKVLREFCQKT
;
A
#
# COMPACT_ATOMS: atom_id res chain seq x y z
N MET A 1 8.25 48.08 28.23
CA MET A 1 7.16 47.16 27.86
C MET A 1 7.81 45.84 27.45
N ALA A 2 7.54 44.76 28.19
CA ALA A 2 8.12 43.45 27.90
C ALA A 2 7.35 42.80 26.73
N GLY A 3 8.06 42.48 25.65
CA GLY A 3 7.53 41.73 24.52
C GLY A 3 7.40 40.25 24.90
N VAL A 4 6.17 39.73 24.91
CA VAL A 4 5.90 38.31 25.12
C VAL A 4 6.18 37.58 23.81
N LEU A 5 7.23 36.77 23.80
CA LEU A 5 7.53 35.81 22.74
C LEU A 5 6.53 34.65 22.86
N PHE A 6 5.61 34.53 21.90
CA PHE A 6 4.77 33.34 21.78
C PHE A 6 5.60 32.20 21.17
N PRO A 7 5.68 31.02 21.80
CA PRO A 7 6.28 29.86 21.17
C PRO A 7 5.39 29.42 20.00
N SER A 8 5.97 29.31 18.80
CA SER A 8 5.32 28.69 17.66
C SER A 8 5.05 27.22 18.00
N ILE A 9 3.82 26.94 18.41
CA ILE A 9 3.33 25.57 18.56
C ILE A 9 3.24 25.01 17.14
N SER A 10 4.22 24.20 16.77
CA SER A 10 4.17 23.37 15.57
C SER A 10 3.04 22.36 15.77
N THR A 11 1.83 22.71 15.34
CA THR A 11 0.71 21.77 15.32
C THR A 11 1.11 20.58 14.44
N PRO A 12 1.02 19.33 14.92
CA PRO A 12 1.21 18.17 14.06
C PRO A 12 0.19 18.30 12.93
N GLN A 13 0.66 18.44 11.68
CA GLN A 13 -0.25 18.46 10.54
C GLN A 13 -0.98 17.13 10.51
N SER A 14 -2.28 17.14 10.84
CA SER A 14 -3.12 15.97 10.72
C SER A 14 -3.20 15.58 9.25
N LYS A 15 -2.55 14.48 8.88
CA LYS A 15 -2.57 13.98 7.50
C LYS A 15 -4.02 13.68 7.09
N PRO A 16 -4.47 14.09 5.91
CA PRO A 16 -5.78 13.70 5.41
C PRO A 16 -5.90 12.18 5.42
N LEU A 17 -7.02 11.64 5.96
CA LEU A 17 -7.27 10.19 6.04
C LEU A 17 -7.20 9.50 4.66
N LEU A 18 -7.40 10.25 3.58
CA LEU A 18 -7.35 9.78 2.18
C LEU A 18 -6.03 10.12 1.46
N SER A 19 -4.99 10.55 2.17
CA SER A 19 -3.67 10.71 1.55
C SER A 19 -3.10 9.36 1.12
N ALA A 20 -2.36 9.34 0.01
CA ALA A 20 -1.74 8.12 -0.51
C ALA A 20 -0.89 7.39 0.55
N ALA A 21 -0.11 8.14 1.33
CA ALA A 21 0.70 7.59 2.41
C ALA A 21 -0.16 6.92 3.49
N ASN A 22 -1.22 7.57 3.97
CA ASN A 22 -2.09 6.96 4.98
C ASN A 22 -2.75 5.67 4.47
N ILE A 23 -3.18 5.64 3.21
CA ILE A 23 -3.78 4.46 2.57
C ILE A 23 -2.78 3.30 2.51
N ILE A 24 -1.54 3.58 2.08
CA ILE A 24 -0.46 2.59 2.01
C ILE A 24 -0.10 2.08 3.40
N CYS A 25 0.13 2.99 4.36
CA CYS A 25 0.49 2.63 5.73
C CYS A 25 -0.59 1.77 6.39
N ARG A 26 -1.86 2.18 6.30
CA ARG A 26 -2.97 1.41 6.87
C ARG A 26 -3.08 0.02 6.25
N SER A 27 -2.88 -0.11 4.95
CA SER A 27 -2.90 -1.41 4.27
C SER A 27 -1.83 -2.35 4.81
N HIS A 28 -0.61 -1.83 4.99
CA HIS A 28 0.49 -2.60 5.53
C HIS A 28 0.34 -2.90 7.02
N ASP A 29 -0.22 -1.98 7.81
CA ASP A 29 -0.54 -2.23 9.22
C ASP A 29 -1.56 -3.35 9.38
N MET A 30 -2.62 -3.35 8.56
CA MET A 30 -3.62 -4.43 8.56
C MET A 30 -3.02 -5.76 8.11
N LEU A 31 -2.18 -5.74 7.07
CA LEU A 31 -1.46 -6.93 6.62
C LEU A 31 -0.59 -7.51 7.73
N ALA A 32 0.23 -6.68 8.39
CA ALA A 32 1.16 -7.09 9.43
C ALA A 32 0.48 -7.72 10.65
N GLN A 33 -0.77 -7.36 10.93
CA GLN A 33 -1.57 -7.94 12.03
C GLN A 33 -2.00 -9.39 11.76
N LEU A 34 -2.21 -9.76 10.49
CA LEU A 34 -2.74 -11.08 10.12
C LEU A 34 -1.66 -12.05 9.61
N GLN A 35 -0.48 -11.56 9.26
CA GLN A 35 0.61 -12.44 8.86
C GLN A 35 1.10 -13.28 10.05
N PRO A 36 1.30 -14.60 9.87
CA PRO A 36 2.06 -15.40 10.83
C PRO A 36 3.43 -14.76 11.07
N SER A 37 3.99 -14.97 12.26
CA SER A 37 5.24 -14.34 12.71
C SER A 37 6.44 -14.52 11.75
N ALA A 38 6.38 -15.48 10.82
CA ALA A 38 7.21 -15.52 9.61
C ALA A 38 6.62 -16.49 8.55
N PRO A 39 6.34 -16.01 7.33
CA PRO A 39 6.55 -16.77 6.11
C PRO A 39 7.80 -16.24 5.40
N ASP A 40 8.57 -17.12 4.77
CA ASP A 40 9.85 -16.80 4.11
C ASP A 40 9.73 -15.83 2.91
N GLU A 41 8.50 -15.48 2.50
CA GLU A 41 8.25 -14.59 1.37
C GLU A 41 7.84 -13.17 1.81
N PRO A 42 8.52 -12.12 1.29
CA PRO A 42 8.14 -10.74 1.54
C PRO A 42 6.73 -10.49 0.99
N THR A 43 5.78 -10.31 1.90
CA THR A 43 4.39 -10.07 1.49
C THR A 43 4.16 -8.59 1.29
N ASN A 44 3.78 -8.23 0.07
CA ASN A 44 3.46 -6.87 -0.33
C ASN A 44 2.04 -6.83 -0.92
N LEU A 45 1.54 -5.64 -1.23
CA LEU A 45 0.14 -5.48 -1.65
C LEU A 45 -0.17 -6.15 -3.00
N PHE A 46 0.84 -6.34 -3.86
CA PHE A 46 0.70 -7.11 -5.09
C PHE A 46 0.69 -8.61 -4.81
N SER A 47 1.65 -9.10 -4.00
CA SER A 47 1.77 -10.55 -3.74
C SER A 47 0.56 -11.11 -2.98
N ILE A 48 -0.03 -10.35 -2.06
CA ILE A 48 -1.26 -10.77 -1.37
C ILE A 48 -2.47 -10.89 -2.31
N LEU A 49 -2.47 -10.16 -3.43
CA LEU A 49 -3.48 -10.27 -4.48
C LEU A 49 -3.03 -11.22 -5.62
N ARG A 50 -1.88 -11.90 -5.48
CA ARG A 50 -1.25 -12.72 -6.55
C ARG A 50 -1.09 -11.97 -7.87
N LEU A 51 -0.77 -10.68 -7.79
CA LEU A 51 -0.44 -9.85 -8.93
C LEU A 51 1.08 -9.72 -9.03
N ASP A 52 1.59 -9.59 -10.26
CA ASP A 52 3.00 -9.32 -10.53
C ASP A 52 3.17 -7.87 -11.02
N PRO A 53 3.84 -7.00 -10.25
CA PRO A 53 4.04 -5.60 -10.61
C PRO A 53 5.08 -5.39 -11.73
N SER A 54 5.83 -6.42 -12.12
CA SER A 54 6.92 -6.34 -13.11
C SER A 54 6.50 -6.65 -14.55
N ILE A 55 5.22 -6.96 -14.77
CA ILE A 55 4.66 -7.29 -16.08
C ILE A 55 3.46 -6.38 -16.41
N PRO A 56 3.05 -6.29 -17.69
CA PRO A 56 1.82 -5.60 -18.05
C PRO A 56 0.61 -6.17 -17.28
N PRO A 57 -0.33 -5.32 -16.83
CA PRO A 57 -0.46 -3.89 -17.12
C PRO A 57 0.22 -2.96 -16.10
N PHE A 58 1.04 -3.49 -15.19
CA PHE A 58 1.62 -2.71 -14.09
C PHE A 58 2.98 -2.08 -14.45
N ASP A 59 3.72 -2.69 -15.36
CA ASP A 59 4.96 -2.13 -15.89
C ASP A 59 4.74 -1.42 -17.25
N PRO A 60 5.18 -0.16 -17.42
CA PRO A 60 5.79 0.72 -16.41
C PRO A 60 4.76 1.31 -15.45
N ALA A 61 5.20 1.62 -14.22
CA ALA A 61 4.32 2.11 -13.15
C ALA A 61 3.50 3.35 -13.55
N ASP A 62 4.08 4.28 -14.32
CA ASP A 62 3.41 5.51 -14.77
C ASP A 62 2.20 5.21 -15.67
N ASP A 63 2.27 4.15 -16.49
CA ASP A 63 1.19 3.78 -17.42
C ASP A 63 0.01 3.11 -16.73
N CYS A 64 0.26 2.40 -15.64
CA CYS A 64 -0.84 1.77 -14.91
C CYS A 64 -1.64 2.78 -14.07
N ALA A 65 -1.07 3.94 -13.74
CA ALA A 65 -1.68 4.97 -12.89
C ALA A 65 -2.29 6.17 -13.64
N TYR A 66 -1.92 6.37 -14.91
CA TYR A 66 -2.38 7.50 -15.71
C TYR A 66 -3.68 7.20 -16.48
N PRO A 67 -4.80 7.91 -16.24
CA PRO A 67 -6.12 7.59 -16.81
C PRO A 67 -6.20 7.48 -18.35
N TYR A 68 -5.29 8.12 -19.06
CA TYR A 68 -5.26 8.13 -20.52
C TYR A 68 -4.24 7.14 -21.12
N SER A 69 -3.50 6.41 -20.29
CA SER A 69 -2.58 5.37 -20.76
C SER A 69 -3.34 4.07 -21.11
N PRO A 70 -2.90 3.31 -22.13
CA PRO A 70 -3.53 2.04 -22.51
C PRO A 70 -3.64 1.03 -21.36
N ASN A 71 -2.68 1.04 -20.42
CA ASN A 71 -2.61 0.06 -19.34
C ASN A 71 -3.53 0.40 -18.15
N TYR A 72 -4.04 1.64 -18.06
CA TYR A 72 -4.84 2.10 -16.93
C TYR A 72 -6.07 1.23 -16.65
N LYS A 73 -6.87 0.97 -17.70
CA LYS A 73 -8.09 0.17 -17.56
C LYS A 73 -7.76 -1.28 -17.23
N ALA A 74 -6.73 -1.83 -17.87
CA ALA A 74 -6.27 -3.20 -17.63
C ALA A 74 -5.77 -3.39 -16.20
N ALA A 75 -5.00 -2.43 -15.65
CA ALA A 75 -4.51 -2.47 -14.28
C ALA A 75 -5.66 -2.45 -13.25
N LYS A 76 -6.64 -1.57 -13.44
CA LYS A 76 -7.82 -1.52 -12.56
C LYS A 76 -8.66 -2.80 -12.65
N GLN A 77 -8.78 -3.38 -13.84
CA GLN A 77 -9.50 -4.63 -14.03
C GLN A 77 -8.77 -5.79 -13.33
N ALA A 78 -7.46 -5.93 -13.53
CA ALA A 78 -6.65 -6.95 -12.88
C ALA A 78 -6.76 -6.89 -11.34
N VAL A 79 -6.74 -5.70 -10.74
CA VAL A 79 -6.91 -5.54 -9.29
C VAL A 79 -8.32 -5.94 -8.82
N ARG A 80 -9.37 -5.61 -9.59
CA ARG A 80 -10.75 -6.00 -9.27
C ARG A 80 -10.94 -7.51 -9.33
N ASP A 81 -10.42 -8.13 -10.38
CA ASP A 81 -10.52 -9.57 -10.59
C ASP A 81 -9.76 -10.32 -9.50
N ALA A 82 -8.54 -9.89 -9.19
CA ALA A 82 -7.76 -10.47 -8.10
C ALA A 82 -8.47 -10.36 -6.74
N ARG A 83 -9.08 -9.21 -6.41
CA ARG A 83 -9.87 -9.05 -5.18
C ARG A 83 -11.05 -10.03 -5.13
N ALA A 84 -11.77 -10.19 -6.23
CA ALA A 84 -12.90 -11.11 -6.32
C ALA A 84 -12.43 -12.56 -6.09
N THR A 85 -11.40 -13.00 -6.82
CA THR A 85 -10.83 -14.36 -6.68
C THR A 85 -10.33 -14.65 -5.26
N MET A 86 -9.67 -13.69 -4.61
CA MET A 86 -9.19 -13.87 -3.23
C MET A 86 -10.32 -13.96 -2.21
N SER A 87 -11.42 -13.25 -2.47
CA SER A 87 -12.60 -13.29 -1.59
C SER A 87 -13.37 -14.61 -1.74
N ASP A 88 -13.38 -15.19 -2.94
CA ASP A 88 -14.14 -16.41 -3.25
C ASP A 88 -13.38 -17.72 -2.92
N SER A 89 -12.05 -17.69 -2.83
CA SER A 89 -11.19 -18.88 -2.70
C SER A 89 -10.81 -19.29 -1.28
N HIS A 90 -11.34 -18.62 -0.25
CA HIS A 90 -11.01 -18.92 1.14
C HIS A 90 -12.25 -19.39 1.94
N ASP A 91 -12.20 -20.64 2.41
CA ASP A 91 -13.21 -21.24 3.29
C ASP A 91 -12.87 -20.99 4.77
N GLY A 92 -13.62 -20.14 5.49
CA GLY A 92 -13.44 -19.89 6.94
C GLY A 92 -14.06 -18.60 7.50
N ASP A 93 -13.84 -18.30 8.78
CA ASP A 93 -14.22 -17.00 9.39
C ASP A 93 -13.27 -15.90 8.88
N MET A 94 -13.72 -15.24 7.82
CA MET A 94 -12.87 -14.56 6.83
C MET A 94 -12.93 -13.03 6.88
N ARG A 95 -13.57 -12.45 7.90
CA ARG A 95 -13.78 -10.99 7.93
C ARG A 95 -12.46 -10.22 7.89
N GLU A 96 -11.47 -10.66 8.67
CA GLU A 96 -10.20 -9.95 8.78
C GLU A 96 -9.39 -10.03 7.48
N TRP A 97 -9.26 -11.22 6.88
CA TRP A 97 -8.58 -11.39 5.59
C TRP A 97 -9.30 -10.70 4.44
N ARG A 98 -10.64 -10.74 4.40
CA ARG A 98 -11.44 -9.99 3.43
C ARG A 98 -11.20 -8.49 3.53
N ASP A 99 -11.07 -7.96 4.74
CA ASP A 99 -10.82 -6.55 4.97
C ASP A 99 -9.38 -6.19 4.55
N VAL A 100 -8.40 -7.07 4.77
CA VAL A 100 -7.02 -6.91 4.24
C VAL A 100 -7.00 -6.93 2.71
N PHE A 101 -7.63 -7.91 2.05
CA PHE A 101 -7.70 -7.95 0.58
C PHE A 101 -8.40 -6.70 0.02
N SER A 102 -9.47 -6.24 0.70
CA SER A 102 -10.18 -5.04 0.30
C SER A 102 -9.33 -3.79 0.46
N MET A 103 -8.53 -3.68 1.52
CA MET A 103 -7.66 -2.55 1.75
C MET A 103 -6.45 -2.53 0.79
N ALA A 104 -5.86 -3.69 0.51
CA ALA A 104 -4.83 -3.84 -0.52
C ALA A 104 -5.37 -3.44 -1.91
N ALA A 105 -6.55 -3.95 -2.28
CA ALA A 105 -7.19 -3.59 -3.55
C ALA A 105 -7.58 -2.11 -3.59
N PHE A 106 -8.06 -1.52 -2.50
CA PHE A 106 -8.36 -0.09 -2.43
C PHE A 106 -7.12 0.76 -2.70
N THR A 107 -5.98 0.39 -2.11
CA THR A 107 -4.69 1.05 -2.35
C THR A 107 -4.24 0.95 -3.80
N LEU A 108 -4.40 -0.22 -4.42
CA LEU A 108 -4.02 -0.43 -5.80
C LEU A 108 -5.05 0.10 -6.80
N LEU A 109 -6.31 0.34 -6.41
CA LEU A 109 -7.33 0.96 -7.27
C LEU A 109 -7.27 2.49 -7.28
N ASN A 110 -6.79 3.11 -6.19
CA ASN A 110 -6.54 4.53 -6.13
C ASN A 110 -5.25 4.87 -6.89
N ASP A 111 -5.37 5.75 -7.89
CA ASP A 111 -4.30 6.03 -8.84
C ASP A 111 -3.07 6.67 -8.16
N THR A 112 -3.31 7.60 -7.22
CA THR A 112 -2.27 8.30 -6.47
C THR A 112 -1.53 7.36 -5.52
N SER A 113 -2.24 6.51 -4.77
CA SER A 113 -1.57 5.53 -3.91
C SER A 113 -0.89 4.43 -4.72
N ARG A 114 -1.47 3.98 -5.85
CA ARG A 114 -0.83 3.00 -6.72
C ARG A 114 0.52 3.51 -7.23
N ILE A 115 0.58 4.73 -7.77
CA ILE A 115 1.84 5.26 -8.31
C ILE A 115 2.90 5.48 -7.23
N VAL A 116 2.52 6.07 -6.09
CA VAL A 116 3.42 6.27 -4.94
C VAL A 116 3.92 4.92 -4.43
N TYR A 117 3.03 3.95 -4.29
CA TYR A 117 3.40 2.62 -3.83
C TYR A 117 4.41 1.95 -4.75
N MET A 118 4.17 1.97 -6.06
CA MET A 118 5.03 1.30 -7.03
C MET A 118 6.38 1.97 -7.22
N LYS A 119 6.47 3.30 -7.10
CA LYS A 119 7.73 4.04 -7.31
C LYS A 119 8.53 4.21 -6.02
N ASP A 120 7.86 4.44 -4.90
CA ASP A 120 8.53 4.90 -3.68
C ASP A 120 8.62 3.82 -2.59
N VAL A 121 7.70 2.85 -2.59
CA VAL A 121 7.60 1.86 -1.49
C VAL A 121 8.03 0.47 -1.95
N LEU A 122 7.38 -0.06 -2.97
CA LEU A 122 7.58 -1.41 -3.47
C LEU A 122 9.05 -1.73 -3.84
N PRO A 123 9.81 -0.86 -4.52
CA PRO A 123 11.22 -1.15 -4.83
C PRO A 123 12.08 -1.28 -3.57
N ASN A 124 11.76 -0.52 -2.52
CA ASN A 124 12.46 -0.58 -1.25
C ASN A 124 12.06 -1.83 -0.44
N LEU A 125 10.78 -2.22 -0.49
CA LEU A 125 10.31 -3.49 0.09
C LEU A 125 10.98 -4.69 -0.58
N ASN A 126 11.09 -4.70 -1.91
CA ASN A 126 11.71 -5.80 -2.66
C ASN A 126 13.23 -5.92 -2.39
N ARG A 127 13.89 -4.83 -2.00
CA ARG A 127 15.30 -4.84 -1.57
C ARG A 127 15.49 -5.18 -0.10
N ALA A 128 14.43 -5.07 0.71
CA ALA A 128 14.51 -5.35 2.14
C ALA A 128 14.70 -6.85 2.38
N LYS A 129 15.57 -7.19 3.33
CA LYS A 129 15.81 -8.59 3.73
C LYS A 129 15.08 -8.89 5.04
N GLY A 130 14.17 -9.86 4.99
CA GLY A 130 13.39 -10.32 6.13
C GLY A 130 12.45 -9.27 6.72
N LYS A 131 11.64 -9.70 7.70
CA LYS A 131 10.60 -8.88 8.35
C LYS A 131 11.15 -7.56 8.92
N GLY A 132 12.28 -7.61 9.62
CA GLY A 132 12.89 -6.41 10.21
C GLY A 132 13.31 -5.35 9.18
N GLY A 133 13.67 -5.77 7.96
CA GLY A 133 13.93 -4.86 6.84
C GLY A 133 12.66 -4.20 6.32
N MET A 134 11.59 -4.97 6.14
CA MET A 134 10.29 -4.46 5.69
C MET A 134 9.69 -3.46 6.69
N ASP A 135 9.71 -3.79 7.98
CA ASP A 135 9.22 -2.91 9.05
C ASP A 135 9.98 -1.57 9.08
N LYS A 136 11.28 -1.60 8.77
CA LYS A 136 12.08 -0.38 8.67
C LYS A 136 11.65 0.47 7.48
N VAL A 137 11.51 -0.12 6.29
CA VAL A 137 11.07 0.60 5.08
C VAL A 137 9.70 1.25 5.30
N LEU A 138 8.74 0.50 5.83
CA LEU A 138 7.39 0.98 6.09
C LEU A 138 7.37 2.09 7.14
N ARG A 139 8.08 1.92 8.26
CA ARG A 139 8.19 2.95 9.29
C ARG A 139 8.79 4.24 8.74
N GLU A 140 9.88 4.15 7.98
CA GLU A 140 10.49 5.34 7.38
C GLU A 140 9.53 6.06 6.43
N PHE A 141 8.81 5.32 5.58
CA PHE A 141 7.82 5.89 4.68
C PHE A 141 6.65 6.55 5.44
N CYS A 142 6.09 5.85 6.42
CA CYS A 142 4.94 6.29 7.19
C CYS A 142 5.23 7.46 8.15
N GLN A 143 6.50 7.61 8.60
CA GLN A 143 6.94 8.73 9.43
C GLN A 143 7.40 9.96 8.63
N LYS A 144 7.92 9.79 7.42
CA LYS A 144 8.43 10.90 6.57
C LYS A 144 7.32 11.66 5.83
N THR A 145 6.25 10.96 5.47
CA THR A 145 5.08 11.58 4.84
C THR A 145 4.14 12.14 5.89
#